data_AF-A0A2V8VQH6-F1
#
_entry.id   AF-A0A2V8VQH6-F1
#
_cell.length_a   1.000
_cell.length_b   1.000
_cell.length_c   1.000
_cell.angle_alpha   90.00
_cell.angle_beta   90.00
_cell.angle_gamma   90.00
#
_symmetry.space_group_name_H-M   'P 1'
#
loop_
_entity.id
_entity.type
_entity.pdbx_description
1 polymer ?
#
loop_
_entity_poly.entity_id
_entity_poly.type
_entity_poly.pdbx_seq_one_letter_code
_entity_poly.pdbx_strand_id
1 'polypeptide(L)'
;DLSKAYWLIAGIGGGDPADVSLGSAVWAGHVLDGDLAYEIDARQIPENWPTGYVPLRKATPYEQPVRGELEGELYTLNPQLVGWAFRLTKDTPLPDSDSLRTSRARFAGFPSALKPPFVTHGDTLSSSTFWHGSKMEEWANAWTRYYTAGKGNFMIAAMEDSGTLQALTFLSQAGRIDLQRVLVLRTVSNYDREPPGTTVADSLKTLVSGNYSAYFPALEAAQIVGDKVVRDIVEHWTERESTLPH
;
A
#
# COMPACT_ATOMS: atom_id res chain seq x y z
N ASP A 1 18.96 20.67 -9.40
CA ASP A 1 19.16 19.33 -9.97
C ASP A 1 18.74 18.31 -8.92
N LEU A 2 17.84 17.37 -9.25
CA LEU A 2 17.33 16.33 -8.32
C LEU A 2 17.65 14.92 -8.84
N SER A 3 18.52 14.80 -9.85
CA SER A 3 18.88 13.54 -10.50
C SER A 3 19.47 12.49 -9.56
N LYS A 4 20.01 12.93 -8.41
CA LYS A 4 20.61 12.07 -7.39
C LYS A 4 19.77 11.95 -6.11
N ALA A 5 18.67 12.69 -6.01
CA ALA A 5 17.85 12.71 -4.80
C ALA A 5 17.15 11.35 -4.58
N TYR A 6 16.97 11.00 -3.31
CA TYR A 6 16.07 9.92 -2.90
C TYR A 6 14.69 10.50 -2.59
N TRP A 7 13.64 9.75 -2.94
CA TRP A 7 12.25 10.12 -2.70
C TRP A 7 11.63 9.08 -1.78
N LEU A 8 11.20 9.51 -0.61
CA LEU A 8 10.43 8.68 0.32
C LEU A 8 8.99 9.20 0.37
N ILE A 9 8.06 8.43 -0.14
CA ILE A 9 6.62 8.67 0.00
C ILE A 9 6.18 7.93 1.26
N ALA A 10 5.99 8.66 2.35
CA ALA A 10 5.59 8.10 3.65
C ALA A 10 4.19 8.58 4.04
N GLY A 11 3.30 7.64 4.35
CA GLY A 11 1.93 7.95 4.72
C GLY A 11 1.24 6.85 5.53
N ILE A 12 -0.04 7.08 5.82
CA ILE A 12 -0.92 6.08 6.41
C ILE A 12 -1.77 5.41 5.32
N GLY A 13 -2.45 4.33 5.68
CA GLY A 13 -3.37 3.61 4.79
C GLY A 13 -4.25 2.60 5.54
N GLY A 14 -5.23 2.07 4.82
CA GLY A 14 -6.06 0.95 5.28
C GLY A 14 -5.28 -0.36 5.08
N GLY A 15 -5.15 -1.19 6.11
CA GLY A 15 -4.47 -2.48 6.01
C GLY A 15 -5.41 -3.63 5.68
N ASP A 16 -4.89 -4.65 5.00
CA ASP A 16 -5.52 -5.96 4.90
C ASP A 16 -5.25 -6.75 6.20
N PRO A 17 -6.28 -7.10 7.01
CA PRO A 17 -6.09 -7.82 8.26
C PRO A 17 -5.47 -9.23 8.08
N ALA A 18 -5.55 -9.83 6.89
CA ALA A 18 -4.89 -11.11 6.61
C ALA A 18 -3.37 -11.02 6.73
N ASP A 19 -2.80 -9.86 6.39
CA ASP A 19 -1.35 -9.68 6.26
C ASP A 19 -0.75 -8.73 7.28
N VAL A 20 -1.50 -7.75 7.80
CA VAL A 20 -0.96 -6.70 8.67
C VAL A 20 -1.77 -6.46 9.96
N SER A 21 -1.10 -5.87 10.96
CA SER A 21 -1.72 -5.36 12.17
C SER A 21 -1.90 -3.85 12.09
N LEU A 22 -2.88 -3.30 12.81
CA LEU A 22 -2.93 -1.87 13.11
C LEU A 22 -1.58 -1.38 13.65
N GLY A 23 -1.12 -0.20 13.20
CA GLY A 23 0.17 0.39 13.55
C GLY A 23 1.38 -0.21 12.84
N SER A 24 1.23 -1.30 12.07
CA SER A 24 2.33 -1.88 11.30
C SER A 24 2.77 -0.95 10.16
N ALA A 25 4.00 -1.15 9.69
CA ALA A 25 4.58 -0.41 8.57
C ALA A 25 4.94 -1.35 7.42
N VAL A 26 4.63 -0.94 6.19
CA VAL A 26 4.78 -1.74 4.96
C VAL A 26 5.64 -0.97 3.98
N TRP A 27 6.78 -1.55 3.60
CA TRP A 27 7.56 -1.10 2.45
C TRP A 27 6.94 -1.71 1.18
N ALA A 28 6.56 -0.86 0.23
CA ALA A 28 5.94 -1.33 -1.01
C ALA A 28 6.99 -1.88 -1.98
N GLY A 29 6.74 -3.05 -2.58
CA GLY A 29 7.47 -3.56 -3.74
C GLY A 29 6.84 -3.08 -5.04
N HIS A 30 5.51 -3.11 -5.09
CA HIS A 30 4.68 -2.61 -6.15
C HIS A 30 3.66 -1.60 -5.62
N VAL A 31 3.32 -0.64 -6.48
CA VAL A 31 2.18 0.26 -6.29
C VAL A 31 1.24 0.06 -7.48
N LEU A 32 0.00 -0.28 -7.18
CA LEU A 32 -1.06 -0.44 -8.17
C LEU A 32 -1.98 0.76 -8.18
N ASP A 33 -2.50 1.07 -9.35
CA ASP A 33 -3.62 2.01 -9.49
C ASP A 33 -4.95 1.24 -9.51
N GLY A 34 -5.89 1.68 -8.68
CA GLY A 34 -7.23 1.11 -8.57
C GLY A 34 -8.29 1.79 -9.44
N ASP A 35 -7.98 2.93 -10.06
CA ASP A 35 -8.95 3.75 -10.78
C ASP A 35 -8.83 3.63 -12.31
N LEU A 36 -7.67 3.24 -12.83
CA LEU A 36 -7.43 3.00 -14.26
C LEU A 36 -8.10 1.70 -14.73
N ALA A 37 -9.44 1.74 -14.77
CA ALA A 37 -10.32 0.62 -15.09
C ALA A 37 -11.61 1.09 -15.78
N TYR A 38 -12.35 0.16 -16.37
CA TYR A 38 -13.79 0.32 -16.51
C TYR A 38 -14.46 -0.12 -15.21
N GLU A 39 -15.51 0.59 -14.80
CA GLU A 39 -16.34 0.22 -13.65
C GLU A 39 -17.80 0.09 -14.10
N ILE A 40 -18.41 -1.05 -13.77
CA ILE A 40 -19.86 -1.26 -13.90
C ILE A 40 -20.50 -1.00 -12.55
N ASP A 41 -21.61 -0.24 -12.53
CA ASP A 41 -22.41 -0.02 -11.33
C ASP A 41 -22.70 -1.36 -10.63
N ALA A 42 -22.44 -1.42 -9.33
CA ALA A 42 -22.51 -2.67 -8.56
C ALA A 42 -23.87 -3.40 -8.66
N ARG A 43 -24.95 -2.68 -8.94
CA ARG A 43 -26.32 -3.24 -9.10
C ARG A 43 -26.55 -3.90 -10.45
N GLN A 44 -25.61 -3.76 -11.39
CA GLN A 44 -25.70 -4.24 -12.77
C GLN A 44 -24.56 -5.19 -13.13
N ILE A 45 -23.73 -5.59 -12.16
CA ILE A 45 -22.67 -6.59 -12.37
C ILE A 45 -23.33 -7.90 -12.83
N PRO A 46 -22.87 -8.51 -13.94
CA PRO A 46 -23.34 -9.82 -14.37
C PRO A 46 -23.15 -10.88 -13.27
N GLU A 47 -24.13 -11.77 -13.08
CA GLU A 47 -24.11 -12.77 -11.99
C GLU A 47 -22.87 -13.69 -11.99
N ASN A 48 -22.25 -13.88 -13.15
CA ASN A 48 -21.06 -14.72 -13.32
C ASN A 48 -19.74 -13.94 -13.16
N TRP A 49 -19.76 -12.65 -12.88
CA TRP A 49 -18.56 -11.82 -12.70
C TRP A 49 -18.22 -11.66 -11.22
N PRO A 50 -16.94 -11.77 -10.83
CA PRO A 50 -16.52 -11.62 -9.44
C PRO A 50 -16.51 -10.15 -8.96
N THR A 51 -16.46 -9.20 -9.90
CA THR A 51 -16.41 -7.75 -9.62
C THR A 51 -16.92 -6.96 -10.84
N GLY A 52 -17.30 -5.70 -10.62
CA GLY A 52 -17.63 -4.73 -11.67
C GLY A 52 -16.42 -4.01 -12.26
N TYR A 53 -15.23 -4.21 -11.69
CA TYR A 53 -13.97 -3.61 -12.18
C TYR A 53 -13.35 -4.47 -13.28
N VAL A 54 -13.12 -3.85 -14.45
CA VAL A 54 -12.53 -4.49 -15.61
C VAL A 54 -11.29 -3.70 -16.04
N PRO A 55 -10.12 -4.34 -16.22
CA PRO A 55 -8.94 -3.65 -16.74
C PRO A 55 -9.24 -2.91 -18.04
N LEU A 56 -8.68 -1.71 -18.22
CA LEU A 56 -8.87 -0.94 -19.44
C LEU A 56 -8.50 -1.78 -20.67
N ARG A 57 -9.32 -1.66 -21.73
CA ARG A 57 -9.19 -2.40 -22.99
C ARG A 57 -9.39 -3.93 -22.87
N LYS A 58 -10.04 -4.41 -21.79
CA LYS A 58 -10.52 -5.79 -21.63
C LYS A 58 -12.05 -5.86 -21.65
N ALA A 59 -12.60 -7.05 -21.90
CA ALA A 59 -14.04 -7.26 -21.99
C ALA A 59 -14.65 -7.93 -20.74
N THR A 60 -13.81 -8.57 -19.91
CA THR A 60 -14.24 -9.24 -18.66
C THR A 60 -13.22 -9.01 -17.54
N PRO A 61 -13.63 -9.10 -16.26
CA PRO A 61 -12.71 -8.96 -15.13
C PRO A 61 -11.54 -9.95 -15.25
N TYR A 62 -10.32 -9.43 -15.05
CA TYR A 62 -9.08 -10.21 -15.02
C TYR A 62 -8.77 -11.01 -16.29
N GLU A 63 -9.28 -10.58 -17.46
CA GLU A 63 -9.03 -11.23 -18.74
C GLU A 63 -7.53 -11.32 -19.08
N GLN A 64 -7.02 -12.54 -19.23
CA GLN A 64 -5.63 -12.81 -19.59
C GLN A 64 -5.38 -12.71 -21.11
N PRO A 65 -4.15 -12.43 -21.55
CA PRO A 65 -3.00 -12.01 -20.74
C PRO A 65 -3.13 -10.55 -20.29
N VAL A 66 -2.46 -10.20 -19.18
CA VAL A 66 -2.19 -8.80 -18.85
C VAL A 66 -1.51 -8.12 -20.04
N ARG A 67 -1.85 -6.86 -20.31
CA ARG A 67 -1.22 -6.09 -21.38
C ARG A 67 0.26 -5.87 -21.07
N GLY A 68 1.11 -5.99 -22.10
CA GLY A 68 2.55 -5.80 -21.94
C GLY A 68 2.96 -4.34 -21.67
N GLU A 69 2.20 -3.39 -22.22
CA GLU A 69 2.39 -1.96 -21.99
C GLU A 69 1.31 -1.45 -21.05
N LEU A 70 1.74 -1.06 -19.84
CA LEU A 70 0.92 -0.41 -18.82
C LEU A 70 1.21 1.10 -18.83
N GLU A 71 0.17 1.89 -18.61
CA GLU A 71 0.12 3.34 -18.65
C GLU A 71 -0.23 3.90 -17.26
N GLY A 72 0.39 3.34 -16.22
CA GLY A 72 0.21 3.76 -14.83
C GLY A 72 -0.58 2.79 -13.96
N GLU A 73 -1.10 1.69 -14.49
CA GLU A 73 -1.83 0.69 -13.69
C GLU A 73 -0.94 -0.04 -12.67
N LEU A 74 0.37 -0.10 -12.92
CA LEU A 74 1.35 -0.74 -12.06
C LEU A 74 2.69 0.00 -12.12
N TYR A 75 3.27 0.26 -10.95
CA TYR A 75 4.65 0.68 -10.78
C TYR A 75 5.39 -0.38 -9.95
N THR A 76 6.53 -0.84 -10.45
CA THR A 76 7.44 -1.72 -9.70
C THR A 76 8.60 -0.88 -9.18
N LEU A 77 8.77 -0.83 -7.86
CA LEU A 77 9.88 -0.11 -7.22
C LEU A 77 11.17 -0.94 -7.30
N ASN A 78 12.32 -0.28 -7.07
CA ASN A 78 13.61 -0.96 -7.12
C ASN A 78 13.70 -2.02 -6.00
N PRO A 79 13.75 -3.33 -6.33
CA PRO A 79 13.68 -4.38 -5.32
C PRO A 79 14.91 -4.43 -4.40
N GLN A 80 16.09 -3.97 -4.86
CA GLN A 80 17.28 -3.90 -4.02
C GLN A 80 17.13 -2.80 -2.96
N LEU A 81 16.69 -1.62 -3.38
CA LEU A 81 16.49 -0.48 -2.48
C LEU A 81 15.37 -0.77 -1.45
N VAL A 82 14.25 -1.32 -1.90
CA VAL A 82 13.13 -1.72 -1.03
C VAL A 82 13.57 -2.81 -0.06
N GLY A 83 14.26 -3.85 -0.54
CA GLY A 83 14.76 -4.93 0.29
C GLY A 83 15.77 -4.46 1.33
N TRP A 84 16.64 -3.51 0.98
CA TRP A 84 17.55 -2.86 1.92
C TRP A 84 16.79 -2.06 2.99
N ALA A 85 15.84 -1.22 2.60
CA ALA A 85 15.03 -0.42 3.53
C ALA A 85 14.29 -1.30 4.54
N PHE A 86 13.70 -2.41 4.07
CA PHE A 86 13.09 -3.41 4.92
C PHE A 86 14.10 -4.04 5.89
N ARG A 87 15.26 -4.52 5.42
CA ARG A 87 16.26 -5.14 6.32
C ARG A 87 16.80 -4.17 7.37
N LEU A 88 16.97 -2.90 7.03
CA LEU A 88 17.41 -1.86 7.97
C LEU A 88 16.37 -1.61 9.09
N THR A 89 15.09 -1.80 8.79
CA THR A 89 13.97 -1.35 9.63
C THR A 89 13.10 -2.47 10.22
N LYS A 90 13.26 -3.73 9.79
CA LYS A 90 12.41 -4.87 10.19
C LYS A 90 12.29 -5.08 11.71
N ASP A 91 13.35 -4.75 12.46
CA ASP A 91 13.44 -4.94 13.90
C ASP A 91 13.18 -3.63 14.68
N THR A 92 12.70 -2.57 14.01
CA THR A 92 12.35 -1.29 14.65
C THR A 92 11.16 -1.49 15.60
N PRO A 93 11.28 -1.14 16.89
CA PRO A 93 10.15 -1.23 17.83
C PRO A 93 9.04 -0.26 17.44
N LEU A 94 7.81 -0.75 17.39
CA LEU A 94 6.61 0.04 17.11
C LEU A 94 5.70 0.09 18.35
N PRO A 95 5.09 1.24 18.68
CA PRO A 95 4.24 1.37 19.86
C PRO A 95 3.02 0.45 19.84
N ASP A 96 2.78 -0.27 20.94
CA ASP A 96 1.63 -1.18 21.10
C ASP A 96 0.80 -0.83 22.34
N SER A 97 -0.16 0.09 22.18
CA SER A 97 -1.04 0.53 23.25
C SER A 97 -2.19 -0.46 23.52
N ASP A 98 -2.78 -0.39 24.71
CA ASP A 98 -3.96 -1.20 25.05
C ASP A 98 -5.19 -0.87 24.20
N SER A 99 -5.32 0.37 23.73
CA SER A 99 -6.37 0.77 22.78
C SER A 99 -6.17 0.10 21.41
N LEU A 100 -4.92 -0.03 20.96
CA LEU A 100 -4.58 -0.72 19.71
C LEU A 100 -4.85 -2.22 19.82
N ARG A 101 -4.45 -2.83 20.94
CA ARG A 101 -4.74 -4.23 21.30
C ARG A 101 -6.25 -4.50 21.27
N THR A 102 -7.03 -3.67 21.94
CA THR A 102 -8.49 -3.79 21.98
C THR A 102 -9.11 -3.65 20.59
N SER A 103 -8.61 -2.70 19.79
CA SER A 103 -9.13 -2.44 18.45
C SER A 103 -8.91 -3.60 17.49
N ARG A 104 -7.69 -4.16 17.47
CA ARG A 104 -7.32 -5.28 16.59
C ARG A 104 -7.89 -6.63 17.04
N ALA A 105 -8.19 -6.80 18.33
CA ALA A 105 -8.86 -8.00 18.86
C ALA A 105 -10.25 -8.26 18.22
N ARG A 106 -10.90 -7.23 17.66
CA ARG A 106 -12.16 -7.37 16.91
C ARG A 106 -12.01 -8.16 15.60
N PHE A 107 -10.80 -8.27 15.07
CA PHE A 107 -10.48 -9.01 13.85
C PHE A 107 -10.10 -10.48 14.15
N ALA A 108 -10.83 -11.10 15.09
CA ALA A 108 -10.65 -12.52 15.39
C ALA A 108 -10.83 -13.38 14.14
N GLY A 109 -9.91 -14.31 13.89
CA GLY A 109 -9.85 -15.08 12.64
C GLY A 109 -8.80 -14.60 11.64
N PHE A 110 -8.19 -13.43 11.88
CA PHE A 110 -7.05 -12.92 11.10
C PHE A 110 -5.76 -12.95 11.95
N PRO A 111 -4.89 -13.97 11.82
CA PRO A 111 -3.73 -14.13 12.70
C PRO A 111 -2.75 -12.96 12.65
N SER A 112 -2.55 -12.34 11.49
CA SER A 112 -1.64 -11.19 11.35
C SER A 112 -2.20 -9.95 12.02
N ALA A 113 -3.50 -9.69 11.90
CA ALA A 113 -4.18 -8.60 12.60
C ALA A 113 -4.07 -8.69 14.13
N LEU A 114 -3.89 -9.88 14.71
CA LEU A 114 -3.81 -10.04 16.17
C LEU A 114 -2.40 -9.83 16.75
N LYS A 115 -1.37 -9.77 15.90
CA LYS A 115 0.03 -9.55 16.34
C LYS A 115 0.21 -8.13 16.88
N PRO A 116 1.22 -7.87 17.74
CA PRO A 116 1.74 -6.52 17.92
C PRO A 116 2.15 -5.90 16.58
N PRO A 117 2.18 -4.56 16.44
CA PRO A 117 2.63 -3.90 15.22
C PRO A 117 4.05 -4.31 14.82
N PHE A 118 4.30 -4.41 13.52
CA PHE A 118 5.57 -4.86 12.95
C PHE A 118 5.88 -4.17 11.63
N VAL A 119 7.14 -4.22 11.19
CA VAL A 119 7.56 -3.76 9.87
C VAL A 119 7.59 -4.95 8.91
N THR A 120 7.05 -4.79 7.69
CA THR A 120 7.00 -5.82 6.66
C THR A 120 7.18 -5.25 5.26
N HIS A 121 7.19 -6.13 4.26
CA HIS A 121 7.23 -5.82 2.84
C HIS A 121 6.03 -6.45 2.14
N GLY A 122 5.37 -5.67 1.27
CA GLY A 122 4.17 -6.05 0.54
C GLY A 122 3.88 -5.04 -0.57
N ASP A 123 2.63 -4.93 -1.01
CA ASP A 123 2.25 -4.00 -2.08
C ASP A 123 1.10 -3.09 -1.66
N THR A 124 1.04 -1.92 -2.29
CA THR A 124 -0.02 -0.93 -2.07
C THR A 124 -0.91 -0.80 -3.28
N LEU A 125 -2.21 -0.58 -3.05
CA LEU A 125 -3.17 -0.18 -4.09
C LEU A 125 -3.64 1.24 -3.77
N SER A 126 -3.49 2.13 -4.75
CA SER A 126 -3.84 3.54 -4.65
C SER A 126 -5.11 3.81 -5.45
N SER A 127 -6.07 4.52 -4.87
CA SER A 127 -7.30 4.94 -5.55
C SER A 127 -7.82 6.29 -5.06
N SER A 128 -8.52 7.01 -5.92
CA SER A 128 -9.16 8.30 -5.64
C SER A 128 -10.43 8.13 -4.80
N THR A 129 -10.95 6.90 -4.74
CA THR A 129 -12.06 6.52 -3.88
C THR A 129 -11.53 5.92 -2.58
N PHE A 130 -12.02 6.41 -1.44
CA PHE A 130 -11.83 5.76 -0.15
C PHE A 130 -12.86 4.62 -0.03
N TRP A 131 -12.49 3.43 -0.53
CA TRP A 131 -13.35 2.24 -0.48
C TRP A 131 -13.24 1.54 0.89
N HIS A 132 -14.27 0.75 1.24
CA HIS A 132 -14.32 -0.01 2.47
C HIS A 132 -15.18 -1.27 2.31
N GLY A 133 -14.73 -2.39 2.87
CA GLY A 133 -15.50 -3.62 3.01
C GLY A 133 -14.85 -4.84 2.37
N SER A 134 -15.17 -6.03 2.89
CA SER A 134 -14.48 -7.27 2.49
C SER A 134 -14.53 -7.59 0.99
N LYS A 135 -15.59 -7.18 0.28
CA LYS A 135 -15.68 -7.39 -1.18
C LYS A 135 -14.75 -6.48 -1.98
N MET A 136 -14.47 -5.29 -1.45
CA MET A 136 -13.46 -4.41 -2.03
C MET A 136 -12.05 -4.90 -1.69
N GLU A 137 -11.82 -5.42 -0.47
CA GLU A 137 -10.55 -6.09 -0.12
C GLU A 137 -10.29 -7.30 -1.04
N GLU A 138 -11.30 -8.14 -1.30
CA GLU A 138 -11.21 -9.27 -2.25
C GLU A 138 -10.82 -8.79 -3.66
N TRP A 139 -11.42 -7.69 -4.13
CA TRP A 139 -11.06 -7.06 -5.40
C TRP A 139 -9.62 -6.56 -5.40
N ALA A 140 -9.18 -5.83 -4.38
CA ALA A 140 -7.84 -5.25 -4.29
C ALA A 140 -6.76 -6.35 -4.31
N ASN A 141 -7.00 -7.44 -3.59
CA ASN A 141 -6.19 -8.66 -3.61
C ASN A 141 -6.10 -9.28 -5.02
N ALA A 142 -7.24 -9.45 -5.71
CA ALA A 142 -7.27 -10.02 -7.05
C ALA A 142 -6.68 -9.09 -8.11
N TRP A 143 -6.88 -7.78 -7.98
CA TRP A 143 -6.30 -6.73 -8.83
C TRP A 143 -4.77 -6.74 -8.73
N THR A 144 -4.26 -6.82 -7.50
CA THR A 144 -2.83 -6.96 -7.22
C THR A 144 -2.24 -8.19 -7.88
N ARG A 145 -2.86 -9.36 -7.69
CA ARG A 145 -2.40 -10.60 -8.35
C ARG A 145 -2.47 -10.50 -9.88
N TYR A 146 -3.51 -9.89 -10.43
CA TYR A 146 -3.66 -9.75 -11.88
C TYR A 146 -2.51 -8.94 -12.49
N TYR A 147 -2.30 -7.69 -12.06
CA TYR A 147 -1.28 -6.83 -12.66
C TYR A 147 0.16 -7.29 -12.39
N THR A 148 0.41 -7.94 -11.25
CA THR A 148 1.73 -8.45 -10.89
C THR A 148 2.02 -9.86 -11.42
N ALA A 149 1.10 -10.44 -12.21
CA ALA A 149 1.17 -11.84 -12.65
C ALA A 149 1.40 -12.82 -11.48
N GLY A 150 0.73 -12.57 -10.36
CA GLY A 150 0.76 -13.39 -9.14
C GLY A 150 1.97 -13.18 -8.24
N LYS A 151 2.87 -12.24 -8.54
CA LYS A 151 4.08 -11.98 -7.75
C LYS A 151 3.86 -11.04 -6.56
N GLY A 152 2.82 -10.22 -6.61
CA GLY A 152 2.50 -9.24 -5.59
C GLY A 152 1.54 -9.76 -4.52
N ASN A 153 1.57 -9.09 -3.36
CA ASN A 153 0.66 -9.30 -2.24
C ASN A 153 0.12 -7.95 -1.75
N PHE A 154 -1.19 -7.74 -1.94
CA PHE A 154 -1.85 -6.55 -1.43
C PHE A 154 -1.78 -6.53 0.10
N MET A 155 -1.34 -5.42 0.69
CA MET A 155 -1.33 -5.27 2.14
C MET A 155 -1.92 -3.94 2.61
N ILE A 156 -1.88 -2.91 1.75
CA ILE A 156 -2.37 -1.58 2.09
C ILE A 156 -3.13 -0.91 0.94
N ALA A 157 -4.27 -0.32 1.29
CA ALA A 157 -4.99 0.68 0.51
C ALA A 157 -4.46 2.10 0.82
N ALA A 158 -4.25 2.90 -0.21
CA ALA A 158 -3.82 4.29 -0.15
C ALA A 158 -4.56 5.14 -1.21
N MET A 159 -4.29 6.45 -1.27
CA MET A 159 -4.91 7.33 -2.27
C MET A 159 -3.92 8.11 -3.14
N GLU A 160 -2.66 8.24 -2.72
CA GLU A 160 -1.71 9.19 -3.32
C GLU A 160 -0.56 8.55 -4.11
N ASP A 161 -0.30 7.25 -3.92
CA ASP A 161 0.96 6.63 -4.36
C ASP A 161 1.09 6.59 -5.89
N SER A 162 0.06 6.11 -6.60
CA SER A 162 0.10 5.97 -8.06
C SER A 162 0.24 7.33 -8.75
N GLY A 163 -0.53 8.33 -8.31
CA GLY A 163 -0.42 9.70 -8.82
C GLY A 163 0.95 10.34 -8.58
N THR A 164 1.54 10.11 -7.40
CA THR A 164 2.89 10.59 -7.10
C THR A 164 3.93 9.90 -7.98
N LEU A 165 3.84 8.59 -8.16
CA LEU A 165 4.73 7.83 -9.04
C LEU A 165 4.57 8.19 -10.51
N GLN A 166 3.36 8.55 -10.96
CA GLN A 166 3.14 9.07 -12.30
C GLN A 166 3.90 10.39 -12.51
N ALA A 167 3.83 11.31 -11.56
CA ALA A 167 4.56 12.57 -11.61
C ALA A 167 6.08 12.37 -11.60
N LEU A 168 6.58 11.49 -10.72
CA LEU A 168 8.01 11.12 -10.67
C LEU A 168 8.47 10.44 -11.97
N THR A 169 7.60 9.64 -12.60
CA THR A 169 7.88 9.01 -13.90
C THR A 169 8.09 10.05 -14.98
N PHE A 170 7.20 11.05 -15.08
CA PHE A 170 7.39 12.15 -16.03
C PHE A 170 8.66 12.96 -15.76
N LEU A 171 8.99 13.20 -14.48
CA LEU A 171 10.25 13.88 -14.12
C LEU A 171 11.49 13.07 -14.49
N SER A 172 11.44 11.75 -14.34
CA SER A 172 12.55 10.86 -14.72
C SER A 172 12.74 10.79 -16.23
N GLN A 173 11.64 10.71 -16.99
CA GLN A 173 11.68 10.81 -18.46
C GLN A 173 12.29 12.13 -18.94
N ALA A 174 12.09 13.22 -18.18
CA ALA A 174 12.70 14.52 -18.43
C ALA A 174 14.16 14.64 -17.92
N GLY A 175 14.76 13.56 -17.39
CA GLY A 175 16.12 13.55 -16.86
C GLY A 175 16.29 14.35 -15.56
N ARG A 176 15.22 14.60 -14.81
CA ARG A 176 15.23 15.45 -13.61
C ARG A 176 15.39 14.70 -12.29
N ILE A 177 15.07 13.40 -12.28
CA ILE A 177 15.19 12.48 -11.13
C ILE A 177 15.58 11.08 -11.60
N ASP A 178 16.01 10.23 -10.67
CA ASP A 178 16.25 8.80 -10.88
C ASP A 178 15.14 7.97 -10.19
N LEU A 179 14.30 7.29 -10.96
CA LEU A 179 13.22 6.44 -10.43
C LEU A 179 13.75 5.25 -9.61
N GLN A 180 15.02 4.87 -9.76
CA GLN A 180 15.62 3.79 -8.96
C GLN A 180 15.84 4.20 -7.49
N ARG A 181 15.59 5.47 -7.14
CA ARG A 181 15.77 6.06 -5.79
C ARG A 181 14.45 6.37 -5.09
N VAL A 182 13.36 5.74 -5.50
CA VAL A 182 12.02 5.96 -4.92
C VAL A 182 11.65 4.81 -3.99
N LEU A 183 11.16 5.17 -2.81
CA LEU A 183 10.61 4.28 -1.80
C LEU A 183 9.19 4.73 -1.43
N VAL A 184 8.32 3.77 -1.18
CA VAL A 184 6.96 4.00 -0.65
C VAL A 184 6.82 3.23 0.66
N LEU A 185 6.46 3.96 1.71
CA LEU A 185 6.21 3.46 3.06
C LEU A 185 4.78 3.81 3.45
N ARG A 186 3.98 2.79 3.77
CA ARG A 186 2.63 3.00 4.29
C ARG A 186 2.45 2.35 5.64
N THR A 187 1.66 2.98 6.51
CA THR A 187 1.42 2.53 7.88
C THR A 187 -0.06 2.37 8.18
N VAL A 188 -0.41 1.36 8.96
CA VAL A 188 -1.81 0.89 9.08
C VAL A 188 -2.57 1.74 10.11
N SER A 189 -3.35 2.73 9.65
CA SER A 189 -4.19 3.56 10.53
C SER A 189 -5.53 2.91 10.89
N ASN A 190 -6.03 2.06 10.00
CA ASN A 190 -7.28 1.32 10.10
C ASN A 190 -7.19 0.08 9.22
N TYR A 191 -8.20 -0.79 9.28
CA TYR A 191 -8.40 -1.82 8.27
C TYR A 191 -9.29 -1.29 7.15
N ASP A 192 -9.13 -1.84 5.95
CA ASP A 192 -9.90 -1.52 4.74
C ASP A 192 -11.26 -2.26 4.64
N ARG A 193 -11.57 -3.05 5.67
CA ARG A 193 -12.81 -3.83 5.79
C ARG A 193 -13.38 -3.84 7.19
N GLU A 194 -14.61 -4.33 7.27
CA GLU A 194 -15.31 -4.55 8.51
C GLU A 194 -14.73 -5.70 9.34
N PRO A 195 -14.74 -5.60 10.68
CA PRO A 195 -14.46 -6.74 11.55
C PRO A 195 -15.49 -7.85 11.34
N PRO A 196 -15.11 -9.13 11.52
CA PRO A 196 -16.03 -10.26 11.47
C PRO A 196 -17.29 -10.04 12.32
N GLY A 197 -18.46 -10.31 11.74
CA GLY A 197 -19.76 -10.15 12.40
C GLY A 197 -20.32 -8.73 12.42
N THR A 198 -19.63 -7.75 11.85
CA THR A 198 -20.14 -6.37 11.68
C THR A 198 -20.61 -6.15 10.24
N THR A 199 -21.64 -5.34 10.02
CA THR A 199 -22.02 -4.97 8.65
C THR A 199 -21.02 -3.94 8.08
N VAL A 200 -20.81 -3.94 6.75
CA VAL A 200 -19.95 -2.96 6.08
C VAL A 200 -20.40 -1.52 6.39
N ALA A 201 -21.71 -1.27 6.34
CA ALA A 201 -22.29 0.05 6.59
C ALA A 201 -22.08 0.53 8.04
N ASP A 202 -22.18 -0.36 9.03
CA ASP A 202 -21.90 0.00 10.43
C ASP A 202 -20.40 0.22 10.67
N SER A 203 -19.55 -0.58 10.04
CA SER A 203 -18.10 -0.38 10.10
C SER A 203 -17.67 0.94 9.49
N LEU A 204 -18.26 1.34 8.36
CA LEU A 204 -17.97 2.62 7.71
C LEU A 204 -18.21 3.81 8.65
N LYS A 205 -19.22 3.75 9.52
CA LYS A 205 -19.49 4.79 10.52
C LYS A 205 -18.31 5.01 11.47
N THR A 206 -17.47 3.99 11.68
CA THR A 206 -16.26 4.11 12.51
C THR A 206 -15.11 4.86 11.83
N LEU A 207 -15.21 5.07 10.50
CA LEU A 207 -14.26 5.87 9.72
C LEU A 207 -14.68 7.34 9.61
N VAL A 208 -15.97 7.63 9.84
CA VAL A 208 -16.49 9.00 9.89
C VAL A 208 -15.84 9.71 11.08
N SER A 209 -15.27 10.90 10.85
CA SER A 209 -14.55 11.79 11.80
C SER A 209 -13.04 11.60 11.97
N GLY A 210 -12.36 10.81 11.12
CA GLY A 210 -10.88 10.71 11.16
C GLY A 210 -10.34 10.03 12.42
N ASN A 211 -11.22 9.43 13.21
CA ASN A 211 -10.90 8.72 14.45
C ASN A 211 -10.47 7.28 14.14
N TYR A 212 -9.52 7.12 13.23
CA TYR A 212 -8.99 5.81 12.89
C TYR A 212 -8.36 5.18 14.13
N SER A 213 -8.65 3.90 14.39
CA SER A 213 -8.24 3.20 15.61
C SER A 213 -6.74 3.23 15.88
N ALA A 214 -5.93 3.48 14.84
CA ALA A 214 -4.48 3.57 14.92
C ALA A 214 -3.92 4.82 14.24
N TYR A 215 -4.68 5.92 14.15
CA TYR A 215 -4.23 7.14 13.47
C TYR A 215 -2.87 7.64 13.99
N PHE A 216 -2.78 7.99 15.28
CA PHE A 216 -1.52 8.46 15.88
C PHE A 216 -0.41 7.39 15.88
N PRO A 217 -0.67 6.12 16.27
CA PRO A 217 0.34 5.07 16.13
C PRO A 217 0.90 4.90 14.72
N ALA A 218 0.07 5.02 13.68
CA ALA A 218 0.52 4.90 12.29
C ALA A 218 1.41 6.09 11.88
N LEU A 219 1.03 7.32 12.25
CA LEU A 219 1.88 8.50 12.03
C LEU A 219 3.25 8.36 12.71
N GLU A 220 3.26 7.88 13.94
CA GLU A 220 4.50 7.63 14.69
C GLU A 220 5.33 6.52 14.04
N ALA A 221 4.71 5.42 13.60
CA ALA A 221 5.39 4.37 12.86
C ALA A 221 6.00 4.88 11.55
N ALA A 222 5.28 5.72 10.80
CA ALA A 222 5.77 6.29 9.54
C ALA A 222 7.02 7.15 9.79
N GLN A 223 6.99 7.95 10.86
CA GLN A 223 8.13 8.75 11.27
C GLN A 223 9.31 7.87 11.70
N ILE A 224 9.14 6.95 12.65
CA ILE A 224 10.26 6.18 13.20
C ILE A 224 10.90 5.27 12.14
N VAL A 225 10.09 4.62 11.30
CA VAL A 225 10.58 3.70 10.24
C VAL A 225 11.20 4.49 9.09
N GLY A 226 10.52 5.54 8.62
CA GLY A 226 11.01 6.37 7.53
C GLY A 226 12.26 7.18 7.89
N ASP A 227 12.29 7.80 9.08
CA ASP A 227 13.43 8.58 9.58
C ASP A 227 14.71 7.74 9.63
N LYS A 228 14.63 6.46 10.01
CA LYS A 228 15.80 5.57 10.03
C LYS A 228 16.43 5.40 8.65
N VAL A 229 15.63 5.26 7.59
CA VAL A 229 16.11 5.19 6.21
C VAL A 229 16.68 6.53 5.75
N VAL A 230 15.98 7.62 6.03
CA VAL A 230 16.43 8.97 5.65
C VAL A 230 17.77 9.30 6.32
N ARG A 231 17.92 8.99 7.61
CA ARG A 231 19.17 9.21 8.35
C ARG A 231 20.33 8.41 7.77
N ASP A 232 20.16 7.11 7.48
CA ASP A 232 21.23 6.32 6.85
C ASP A 232 21.67 6.93 5.52
N ILE A 233 20.71 7.31 4.67
CA ILE A 233 21.01 7.94 3.37
C ILE A 233 21.81 9.23 3.55
N VAL A 234 21.41 10.09 4.49
CA VAL A 234 22.06 11.39 4.74
C VAL A 234 23.42 11.23 5.39
N GLU A 235 23.54 10.36 6.40
CA GLU A 235 24.80 10.09 7.12
C GLU A 235 25.86 9.44 6.23
N HIS A 236 25.43 8.63 5.24
CA HIS A 236 26.30 7.95 4.28
C HIS A 236 26.24 8.58 2.87
N TRP A 237 25.87 9.86 2.76
CA TRP A 237 25.57 10.49 1.48
C TRP A 237 26.68 10.34 0.42
N THR A 238 27.95 10.48 0.78
CA THR A 238 29.06 10.36 -0.17
C THR A 238 29.06 9.03 -0.92
N GLU A 239 28.68 7.93 -0.27
CA GLU A 239 28.52 6.62 -0.90
C GLU A 239 27.16 6.53 -1.61
N ARG A 240 26.08 6.87 -0.90
CA ARG A 240 24.68 6.73 -1.34
C ARG A 240 24.34 7.61 -2.55
N GLU A 241 25.09 8.68 -2.77
CA GLU A 241 24.98 9.53 -3.95
C GLU A 241 25.31 8.74 -5.22
N SER A 242 26.37 7.93 -5.19
CA SER A 242 26.90 7.21 -6.34
C SER A 242 26.41 5.77 -6.46
N THR A 243 26.09 5.14 -5.33
CA THR A 243 25.77 3.72 -5.24
C THR A 243 24.49 3.53 -4.43
N LEU A 244 23.51 2.84 -5.03
CA LEU A 244 22.28 2.50 -4.31
C LEU A 244 22.58 1.46 -3.22
N PRO A 245 22.00 1.62 -2.01
CA PRO A 245 22.07 0.58 -1.01
C PRO A 245 21.28 -0.65 -1.46
N HIS A 246 21.76 -1.84 -1.07
CA HIS A 246 21.24 -3.12 -1.56
C HIS A 246 21.19 -4.22 -0.50
#